data_AF-A0A933XI84-F1
#
_entry.id   AF-A0A933XI84-F1
#
_cell.length_a   1.000
_cell.length_b   1.000
_cell.length_c   1.000
_cell.angle_alpha   90.00
_cell.angle_beta   90.00
_cell.angle_gamma   90.00
#
_symmetry.space_group_name_H-M   'P 1'
#
loop_
_entity.id
_entity.type
_entity.pdbx_description
1 polymer ?
#
loop_
_entity_poly.entity_id
_entity_poly.type
_entity_poly.pdbx_seq_one_letter_code
_entity_poly.pdbx_strand_id
1 'polypeptide(L)'
;MKKILNDLKLKFEAALWALDPELALIDTILEEHPELYEIVKGDIVGIGKDSTTGRQDSPTVEQVVRAALYKEMKKLNYRDLEYAQYDSRICSRFIKLEGRKPLSFEVFQ
;
A
#
# COMPACT_ATOMS: atom_id res chain seq x y z
N MET A 1 -9.54 8.49 -22.32
CA MET A 1 -8.80 9.64 -21.74
C MET A 1 -9.67 10.58 -20.90
N LYS A 2 -10.87 11.01 -21.33
CA LYS A 2 -11.74 11.93 -20.54
C LYS A 2 -12.31 11.32 -19.24
N LYS A 3 -12.54 10.01 -19.17
CA LYS A 3 -13.14 9.34 -18.01
C LYS A 3 -12.17 9.24 -16.82
N ILE A 4 -10.98 8.66 -17.04
CA ILE A 4 -9.91 8.55 -16.04
C ILE A 4 -9.57 9.92 -15.42
N LEU A 5 -9.47 10.97 -16.23
CA LEU A 5 -9.16 12.31 -15.72
C LEU A 5 -10.29 12.90 -14.86
N ASN A 6 -11.55 12.54 -15.12
CA ASN A 6 -12.70 12.97 -14.31
C ASN A 6 -12.82 12.15 -13.01
N ASP A 7 -12.57 10.84 -13.08
CA ASP A 7 -12.59 9.96 -11.91
C ASP A 7 -11.44 10.32 -10.94
N LEU A 8 -10.26 10.66 -11.49
CA LEU A 8 -9.13 11.19 -10.72
C LEU A 8 -9.43 12.55 -10.09
N LYS A 9 -10.15 13.45 -10.77
CA LYS A 9 -10.54 14.75 -10.18
C LYS A 9 -11.33 14.57 -8.89
N LEU A 10 -12.36 13.72 -8.91
CA LEU A 10 -13.17 13.44 -7.72
C LEU A 10 -12.33 12.81 -6.60
N LYS A 11 -11.39 11.93 -6.95
CA LYS A 11 -10.48 11.32 -5.97
C LYS A 11 -9.52 12.34 -5.36
N PHE A 12 -8.98 13.26 -6.16
CA PHE A 12 -8.11 14.34 -5.70
C PHE A 12 -8.83 15.39 -4.83
N GLU A 13 -10.14 15.54 -4.98
CA GLU A 13 -10.95 16.41 -4.11
C GLU A 13 -11.19 15.79 -2.72
N ALA A 14 -10.96 14.49 -2.54
CA ALA A 14 -11.09 13.86 -1.23
C ALA A 14 -10.01 14.38 -0.27
N ALA A 15 -10.41 14.79 0.94
CA ALA A 15 -9.56 15.54 1.88
C ALA A 15 -8.17 14.93 2.17
N LEU A 16 -8.04 13.60 2.18
CA LEU A 16 -6.75 12.94 2.38
C LEU A 16 -5.89 12.92 1.11
N TRP A 17 -6.50 12.76 -0.06
CA TRP A 17 -5.82 12.70 -1.35
C TRP A 17 -5.45 14.07 -1.89
N ALA A 18 -6.19 15.10 -1.52
CA ALA A 18 -5.83 16.49 -1.82
C ALA A 18 -4.48 16.88 -1.20
N LEU A 19 -4.11 16.28 -0.07
CA LEU A 19 -2.84 16.51 0.62
C LEU A 19 -1.67 15.76 -0.03
N ASP A 20 -1.95 14.70 -0.80
CA ASP A 20 -0.96 13.88 -1.47
C ASP A 20 -1.50 13.31 -2.80
N PRO A 21 -1.56 14.13 -3.86
CA PRO A 21 -2.13 13.74 -5.14
C PRO A 21 -1.28 12.68 -5.87
N GLU A 22 0.02 12.60 -5.58
CA GLU A 22 0.92 11.58 -6.15
C GLU A 22 0.54 10.19 -5.64
N LEU A 23 0.34 10.04 -4.33
CA LEU A 23 -0.17 8.78 -3.76
C LEU A 23 -1.57 8.44 -4.27
N ALA A 24 -2.43 9.44 -4.48
CA ALA A 24 -3.77 9.21 -5.03
C ALA A 24 -3.74 8.70 -6.48
N LEU A 25 -2.79 9.20 -7.29
CA LEU A 25 -2.59 8.70 -8.65
C LEU A 25 -2.09 7.25 -8.63
N ILE A 26 -1.06 6.96 -7.82
CA ILE A 26 -0.51 5.60 -7.70
C ILE A 26 -1.56 4.62 -7.18
N ASP A 27 -2.34 5.02 -6.17
CA ASP A 27 -3.44 4.21 -5.64
C ASP A 27 -4.43 3.84 -6.74
N THR A 28 -4.75 4.78 -7.64
CA THR A 28 -5.63 4.54 -8.78
C THR A 28 -5.03 3.59 -9.80
N ILE A 29 -3.76 3.78 -10.16
CA ILE A 29 -3.06 2.89 -11.09
C ILE A 29 -3.06 1.45 -10.54
N LEU A 30 -2.74 1.30 -9.26
CA LEU A 30 -2.72 -0.01 -8.61
C LEU A 30 -4.11 -0.66 -8.48
N GLU A 31 -5.17 0.14 -8.30
CA GLU A 31 -6.56 -0.34 -8.30
C GLU A 31 -7.05 -0.76 -9.69
N GLU A 32 -6.69 0.00 -10.74
CA GLU A 32 -7.09 -0.28 -12.12
C GLU A 32 -6.28 -1.42 -12.76
N HIS A 33 -5.06 -1.67 -12.26
CA HIS A 33 -4.11 -2.63 -12.81
C HIS A 33 -3.61 -3.65 -11.76
N PRO A 34 -4.49 -4.52 -11.22
CA PRO A 34 -4.10 -5.52 -10.22
C PRO A 34 -3.06 -6.52 -10.76
N GLU A 35 -2.94 -6.69 -12.08
CA GLU A 35 -1.90 -7.52 -12.71
C GLU A 35 -0.47 -7.09 -12.35
N LEU A 36 -0.27 -5.83 -11.94
CA LEU A 36 1.04 -5.33 -11.50
C LEU A 36 1.55 -6.07 -10.26
N TYR A 37 0.66 -6.54 -9.39
CA TYR A 37 1.04 -7.32 -8.22
C TYR A 37 1.60 -8.69 -8.59
N GLU A 38 1.13 -9.30 -9.69
CA GLU A 38 1.59 -10.60 -10.14
C GLU A 38 3.04 -10.56 -10.64
N ILE A 39 3.50 -9.41 -11.15
CA ILE A 39 4.89 -9.20 -11.59
C ILE A 39 5.88 -9.39 -10.44
N VAL A 40 5.55 -8.83 -9.27
CA VAL A 40 6.42 -8.80 -8.08
C VAL A 40 6.11 -9.90 -7.08
N LYS A 41 5.03 -10.65 -7.31
CA LYS A 41 4.59 -11.75 -6.43
C LYS A 41 5.67 -12.80 -6.25
N GLY A 42 6.42 -13.14 -7.30
CA GLY A 42 7.51 -14.11 -7.21
C GLY A 42 8.62 -13.71 -6.22
N ASP A 43 8.92 -12.41 -6.14
CA ASP A 43 9.94 -11.86 -5.24
C ASP A 43 9.42 -11.73 -3.79
N ILE A 44 8.11 -11.56 -3.61
CA ILE A 44 7.47 -11.39 -2.30
C ILE A 44 7.11 -12.74 -1.67
N VAL A 45 6.61 -13.70 -2.46
CA VAL A 45 6.16 -15.03 -1.99
C VAL A 45 7.34 -15.93 -1.56
N GLY A 46 8.58 -15.55 -1.89
CA GLY A 46 9.79 -16.13 -1.29
C GLY A 46 9.91 -15.94 0.23
N ILE A 47 9.11 -15.04 0.83
CA ILE A 47 9.07 -14.75 2.28
C ILE A 47 8.07 -15.66 3.04
N GLY A 48 7.45 -16.64 2.36
CA GLY A 48 6.58 -17.60 3.03
C GLY A 48 6.22 -18.76 2.13
N LYS A 49 7.01 -19.85 2.21
CA LYS A 49 6.59 -21.19 1.74
C LYS A 49 5.14 -21.44 2.13
N ASP A 50 4.41 -22.07 1.22
CA ASP A 50 3.11 -22.72 1.42
C ASP A 50 2.99 -23.27 2.84
N SER A 51 2.47 -22.45 3.74
CA SER A 51 2.10 -22.89 5.07
C SER A 51 0.60 -22.90 5.06
N THR A 52 0.04 -24.11 5.13
CA THR A 52 -1.36 -24.40 5.41
C THR A 52 -1.77 -23.92 6.82
N THR A 53 -1.00 -23.00 7.40
CA THR A 53 -0.95 -22.55 8.79
C THR A 53 -0.55 -21.07 8.84
N GLY A 54 -1.07 -20.22 7.96
CA GLY A 54 -0.79 -18.78 8.01
C GLY A 54 -1.26 -18.17 9.34
N ARG A 55 -0.38 -17.43 10.03
CA ARG A 55 -0.81 -16.51 11.09
C ARG A 55 -1.82 -15.54 10.49
N GLN A 56 -2.91 -15.25 11.19
CA GLN A 56 -3.94 -14.30 10.73
C GLN A 56 -3.42 -12.87 10.48
N ASP A 57 -2.17 -12.57 10.86
CA ASP A 57 -1.52 -11.26 10.76
C ASP A 57 -0.57 -11.12 9.55
N SER A 58 -0.52 -12.08 8.62
CA SER A 58 0.35 -11.97 7.44
C SER A 58 -0.21 -10.96 6.41
N PRO A 59 0.58 -9.98 5.94
CA PRO A 59 0.11 -9.02 4.95
C PRO A 59 -0.13 -9.65 3.59
N THR A 60 -1.04 -9.06 2.82
CA THR A 60 -1.24 -9.43 1.42
C THR A 60 -0.10 -8.88 0.54
N VAL A 61 0.12 -9.48 -0.62
CA VAL A 61 1.08 -8.97 -1.63
C VAL A 61 0.80 -7.50 -1.96
N GLU A 62 -0.48 -7.15 -2.11
CA GLU A 62 -0.90 -5.76 -2.32
C GLU A 62 -0.42 -4.83 -1.20
N GLN A 63 -0.63 -5.22 0.06
CA GLN A 63 -0.21 -4.43 1.22
C GLN A 63 1.31 -4.26 1.27
N VAL A 64 2.07 -5.32 0.96
CA VAL A 64 3.54 -5.27 0.92
C VAL A 64 4.02 -4.30 -0.15
N VAL A 65 3.47 -4.39 -1.37
CA VAL A 65 3.84 -3.51 -2.49
C VAL A 65 3.50 -2.06 -2.19
N ARG A 66 2.30 -1.79 -1.67
CA ARG A 66 1.87 -0.44 -1.30
C ARG A 66 2.73 0.12 -0.17
N ALA A 67 3.08 -0.68 0.84
CA ALA A 67 3.96 -0.28 1.92
C ALA A 67 5.37 0.07 1.41
N ALA A 68 5.92 -0.73 0.49
CA ALA A 68 7.21 -0.45 -0.14
C ALA A 68 7.20 0.85 -0.96
N LEU A 69 6.16 1.08 -1.78
CA LEU A 69 6.02 2.31 -2.54
C LEU A 69 5.90 3.53 -1.63
N TYR A 70 5.06 3.45 -0.59
CA TYR A 70 4.92 4.54 0.38
C TYR A 70 6.25 4.86 1.07
N LYS A 71 6.97 3.82 1.51
CA LYS A 71 8.30 3.94 2.12
C LYS A 71 9.27 4.68 1.22
N GLU A 72 9.38 4.27 -0.05
CA GLU A 72 10.31 4.89 -1.01
C GLU A 72 9.93 6.35 -1.32
N MET A 73 8.64 6.62 -1.57
CA MET A 73 8.17 7.98 -1.84
C MET A 73 8.40 8.94 -0.67
N LYS A 74 8.20 8.45 0.55
CA LYS A 74 8.38 9.24 1.78
C LYS A 74 9.80 9.17 2.35
N LYS A 75 10.71 8.43 1.70
CA LYS A 75 12.10 8.21 2.10
C LYS A 75 12.22 7.71 3.55
N LEU A 76 11.34 6.78 3.91
CA LEU A 76 11.24 6.23 5.27
C LEU A 76 12.14 5.00 5.43
N ASN A 77 12.57 4.73 6.65
CA ASN A 77 13.04 3.39 7.01
C ASN A 77 11.86 2.51 7.46
N TYR A 78 12.08 1.22 7.74
CA TYR A 78 10.99 0.31 8.10
C TYR A 78 10.32 0.64 9.46
N ARG A 79 11.06 1.22 10.41
CA ARG A 79 10.49 1.66 11.69
C ARG A 79 9.63 2.91 11.51
N ASP A 80 10.09 3.85 10.69
CA ASP A 80 9.31 5.05 10.35
C ASP A 80 8.04 4.67 9.58
N LEU A 81 8.12 3.65 8.71
CA LEU A 81 6.97 3.12 7.99
C LEU A 81 5.95 2.50 8.94
N GLU A 82 6.38 1.69 9.90
CA GLU A 82 5.50 1.16 10.95
C GLU A 82 4.86 2.29 11.76
N TYR A 83 5.62 3.28 12.20
CA TYR A 83 5.08 4.45 12.90
C TYR A 83 4.06 5.21 12.04
N ALA A 84 4.35 5.43 10.77
CA ALA A 84 3.45 6.11 9.84
C ALA A 84 2.14 5.34 9.63
N GLN A 85 2.15 4.01 9.69
CA GLN A 85 0.93 3.20 9.63
C GLN A 85 0.00 3.41 10.83
N TYR A 86 0.54 3.79 12.00
CA TYR A 86 -0.25 4.18 13.17
C TYR A 86 -0.78 5.62 13.07
N ASP A 87 0.10 6.56 12.73
CA ASP A 87 -0.15 8.00 12.92
C ASP A 87 -0.74 8.69 11.67
N SER A 88 -0.49 8.15 10.47
CA SER A 88 -0.94 8.75 9.21
C SER A 88 -2.15 8.05 8.62
N ARG A 89 -3.28 8.77 8.57
CA ARG A 89 -4.49 8.33 7.88
C ARG A 89 -4.28 8.11 6.38
N ILE A 90 -3.40 8.89 5.74
CA ILE A 90 -3.05 8.71 4.32
C ILE A 90 -2.29 7.41 4.14
N CYS A 91 -1.31 7.13 5.01
CA CYS A 91 -0.54 5.88 5.00
C CYS A 91 -1.46 4.66 5.15
N SER A 92 -2.28 4.66 6.21
CA SER A 92 -3.22 3.58 6.50
C SER A 92 -4.20 3.33 5.34
N ARG A 93 -4.71 4.40 4.72
CA ARG A 93 -5.60 4.31 3.56
C ARG A 93 -4.88 3.78 2.32
N PHE A 94 -3.69 4.29 2.03
CA PHE A 94 -2.90 3.91 0.85
C PHE A 94 -2.45 2.45 0.89
N ILE A 95 -2.05 1.96 2.07
CA ILE A 95 -1.61 0.58 2.29
C ILE A 95 -2.80 -0.38 2.39
N LYS A 96 -4.06 0.11 2.46
CA LYS A 96 -5.27 -0.71 2.64
C LYS A 96 -5.25 -1.49 3.96
N LEU A 97 -4.97 -0.80 5.06
CA LEU A 97 -4.99 -1.43 6.39
C LEU A 97 -6.41 -1.64 6.93
N GLU A 98 -7.44 -0.93 6.44
CA GLU A 98 -8.87 -1.15 6.78
C GLU A 98 -9.17 -1.29 8.30
N GLY A 99 -8.44 -0.57 9.16
CA GLY A 99 -8.59 -0.68 10.62
C GLY A 99 -7.93 -1.91 11.25
N ARG A 100 -7.18 -2.70 10.48
CA ARG A 100 -6.26 -3.73 10.98
C ARG A 100 -5.07 -3.06 11.67
N LYS A 101 -4.40 -3.86 12.50
CA LYS A 101 -3.14 -3.45 13.13
C LYS A 101 -2.10 -3.13 12.05
N PRO A 102 -1.25 -2.12 12.27
CA PRO A 102 -0.08 -1.88 11.44
C PRO A 102 0.78 -3.11 11.27
N LEU A 103 1.38 -3.21 10.09
CA LEU A 103 2.36 -4.23 9.77
C LEU A 103 3.66 -3.92 10.49
N SER A 104 4.12 -4.88 11.28
CA SER A 104 5.39 -4.78 11.98
C SER A 104 6.54 -4.62 10.99
N PHE A 105 7.54 -3.82 11.36
CA PHE A 105 8.76 -3.64 10.56
C PHE A 105 9.46 -4.97 10.23
N GLU A 106 9.36 -5.98 11.11
CA GLU A 106 9.96 -7.31 10.94
C GLU A 106 9.42 -8.07 9.74
N VAL A 107 8.21 -7.73 9.27
CA VAL A 107 7.59 -8.39 8.10
C VAL A 107 8.23 -7.94 6.78
N PHE A 108 8.91 -6.80 6.78
CA PHE A 108 9.57 -6.22 5.60
C PHE A 108 11.08 -6.47 5.55
N GLN A 109 11.66 -7.11 6.57
CA GLN A 109 13.08 -7.45 6.66
C GLN A 109 13.35 -8.88 6.19
#